data_AF-A0A943BW59-F1
#
_entry.id   AF-A0A943BW59-F1
#
_cell.length_a   1.000
_cell.length_b   1.000
_cell.length_c   1.000
_cell.angle_alpha   90.00
_cell.angle_beta   90.00
_cell.angle_gamma   90.00
#
_symmetry.space_group_name_H-M   'P 1'
#
loop_
_entity.id
_entity.type
_entity.pdbx_description
1 polymer ?
#
loop_
_entity_poly.entity_id
_entity_poly.type
_entity_poly.pdbx_seq_one_letter_code
_entity_poly.pdbx_strand_id
1 'polypeptide(L)'
;MAEKEKKKFSLGGIDDKAEGKGSFFKTLWQIVKFLVVSGLVTIIQLALAALLPLVCDQIHTLLPEFLRGIFTPTMFTTGSEEAKKYVIDGVVTWGYVLPFLLSNLIANIYGFYQNKKTTFKSDAPWYNFAVYIVLLLALILFSTWMQGAIVGALLKVEATNWFLNIVTNESVARLIASMAAGFVQMVVLFPMEKFVLLKEKKKDGEEAPAAE
;
A
#
# COMPACT_ATOMS: atom_id res chain seq x y z
N MET A 1 19.90 41.27 -3.39
CA MET A 1 18.75 40.37 -3.64
C MET A 1 19.12 39.03 -3.03
N ALA A 2 18.41 38.61 -1.98
CA ALA A 2 18.70 37.38 -1.26
C ALA A 2 18.04 36.20 -1.98
N GLU A 3 18.81 35.41 -2.72
CA GLU A 3 18.36 34.11 -3.19
C GLU A 3 18.26 33.16 -1.98
N LYS A 4 17.01 32.84 -1.63
CA LYS A 4 16.67 31.78 -0.69
C LYS A 4 17.35 30.49 -1.15
N GLU A 5 18.33 30.04 -0.38
CA GLU A 5 18.75 28.64 -0.38
C GLU A 5 17.50 27.76 -0.28
N LYS A 6 17.12 27.14 -1.40
CA LYS A 6 16.26 25.96 -1.38
C LYS A 6 17.06 24.89 -0.67
N LYS A 7 16.92 24.79 0.65
CA LYS A 7 17.32 23.62 1.44
C LYS A 7 16.58 22.42 0.86
N LYS A 8 17.20 21.77 -0.13
CA LYS A 8 16.95 20.36 -0.44
C LYS A 8 17.24 19.64 0.86
N PHE A 9 16.20 19.09 1.48
CA PHE A 9 16.33 18.14 2.58
C PHE A 9 17.15 16.95 2.05
N SER A 10 18.48 17.03 2.18
CA SER A 10 19.41 16.08 1.59
C SER A 10 19.55 14.91 2.55
N LEU A 11 18.80 13.84 2.28
CA LEU A 11 18.85 12.54 2.97
C LEU A 11 20.27 11.93 2.99
N GLY A 12 21.16 12.37 2.08
CA GLY A 12 22.53 11.87 1.98
C GLY A 12 23.41 12.21 3.19
N GLY A 13 23.18 13.34 3.87
CA GLY A 13 23.98 13.71 5.06
C GLY A 13 23.64 12.93 6.33
N ILE A 14 22.48 12.27 6.36
CA ILE A 14 22.02 11.43 7.48
C ILE A 14 22.46 9.97 7.25
N ASP A 15 22.62 9.56 5.99
CA ASP A 15 23.11 8.23 5.61
C ASP A 15 24.50 7.94 6.20
N ASP A 16 25.45 8.88 6.06
CA ASP A 16 26.81 8.74 6.63
C ASP A 16 26.82 8.65 8.16
N LYS A 17 25.90 9.35 8.85
CA LYS A 17 25.81 9.32 10.32
C LYS A 17 25.13 8.07 10.88
N ALA A 18 24.25 7.43 10.10
CA ALA A 18 23.59 6.19 10.47
C ALA A 18 24.50 4.98 10.22
N GLU A 19 25.32 5.00 9.15
CA GLU A 19 26.32 3.97 8.88
C GLU A 19 27.39 3.89 9.98
N GLY A 20 27.70 5.00 10.65
CA GLY A 20 28.65 5.04 11.78
C GLY A 20 28.13 4.53 13.14
N LYS A 21 26.83 4.20 13.29
CA LYS A 21 26.22 3.84 14.59
C LYS A 21 25.72 2.39 14.70
N GLY A 22 26.03 1.55 13.72
CA GLY A 22 25.75 0.10 13.75
C GLY A 22 24.52 -0.35 12.95
N SER A 23 24.49 -1.64 12.60
CA SER A 23 23.52 -2.28 11.70
C SER A 23 22.03 -2.07 12.07
N PHE A 24 21.74 -1.94 13.37
CA PHE A 24 20.38 -1.68 13.87
C PHE A 24 19.89 -0.26 13.53
N PHE A 25 20.73 0.77 13.72
CA PHE A 25 20.39 2.15 13.36
C PHE A 25 20.23 2.32 11.84
N LYS A 26 21.04 1.61 11.04
CA LYS A 26 20.87 1.54 9.58
C LYS A 26 19.49 0.96 9.20
N THR A 27 19.06 -0.11 9.88
CA THR A 27 17.74 -0.73 9.64
C THR A 27 16.59 0.20 10.06
N LEU A 28 16.70 0.88 11.20
CA LEU A 28 15.70 1.86 11.66
C LEU A 28 15.56 3.02 10.68
N TRP A 29 16.68 3.53 10.18
CA TRP A 29 16.68 4.60 9.18
C TRP A 29 16.07 4.14 7.84
N GLN A 30 16.31 2.90 7.43
CA GLN A 30 15.64 2.31 6.26
C GLN A 30 14.13 2.21 6.45
N ILE A 31 13.65 1.87 7.64
CA ILE A 31 12.21 1.87 7.97
C ILE A 31 11.65 3.31 7.85
N VAL A 32 12.36 4.31 8.39
CA VAL A 32 11.93 5.72 8.29
C VAL A 32 11.87 6.16 6.82
N LYS A 33 12.88 5.86 6.00
CA LYS A 33 12.85 6.17 4.56
C LYS A 33 11.70 5.46 3.85
N PHE A 34 11.49 4.19 4.16
CA PHE A 34 10.40 3.41 3.61
C PHE A 34 9.04 4.02 3.97
N LEU A 35 8.85 4.48 5.20
CA LEU A 35 7.64 5.18 5.63
C LEU A 35 7.44 6.52 4.91
N VAL A 36 8.51 7.30 4.71
CA VAL A 36 8.43 8.55 3.95
C VAL A 36 8.04 8.30 2.49
N VAL A 37 8.65 7.29 1.85
CA VAL A 37 8.30 6.88 0.48
C VAL A 37 6.87 6.35 0.44
N SER A 38 6.47 5.53 1.41
CA SER A 38 5.09 5.03 1.54
C SER A 38 4.09 6.18 1.72
N GLY A 39 4.43 7.23 2.47
CA GLY A 39 3.61 8.43 2.59
C GLY A 39 3.42 9.16 1.25
N LEU A 40 4.47 9.25 0.43
CA LEU A 40 4.37 9.80 -0.94
C LEU A 40 3.51 8.92 -1.84
N VAL A 41 3.67 7.60 -1.74
CA VAL A 41 2.83 6.62 -2.45
C VAL A 41 1.36 6.83 -2.09
N THR A 42 1.04 7.01 -0.81
CA THR A 42 -0.34 7.27 -0.36
C THR A 42 -0.90 8.56 -0.97
N ILE A 43 -0.10 9.63 -1.07
CA ILE A 43 -0.54 10.89 -1.70
C ILE A 43 -0.84 10.68 -3.18
N ILE A 44 0.04 9.99 -3.91
CA ILE A 44 -0.16 9.67 -5.34
C ILE A 44 -1.40 8.80 -5.51
N GLN A 45 -1.55 7.78 -4.66
CA GLN A 45 -2.70 6.89 -4.66
C GLN A 45 -3.99 7.68 -4.44
N LEU A 46 -4.03 8.59 -3.47
CA LEU A 46 -5.20 9.41 -3.17
C LEU A 46 -5.56 10.33 -4.36
N ALA A 47 -4.56 10.97 -4.97
CA ALA A 47 -4.77 11.80 -6.15
C ALA A 47 -5.33 10.98 -7.32
N LEU A 48 -4.76 9.79 -7.59
CA LEU A 48 -5.25 8.90 -8.64
C LEU A 48 -6.63 8.34 -8.32
N ALA A 49 -6.92 8.01 -7.07
CA ALA A 49 -8.23 7.54 -6.64
C ALA A 49 -9.31 8.62 -6.79
N ALA A 50 -8.95 9.91 -6.76
CA ALA A 50 -9.87 11.01 -7.03
C ALA A 50 -10.02 11.32 -8.54
N LEU A 51 -8.95 11.14 -9.32
CA LEU A 51 -8.92 11.51 -10.74
C LEU A 51 -9.41 10.39 -11.68
N LEU A 52 -9.07 9.13 -11.40
CA LEU A 52 -9.42 8.00 -12.24
C LEU A 52 -10.95 7.76 -12.35
N PRO A 53 -11.75 7.94 -11.28
CA PRO A 53 -13.21 7.85 -11.39
C PRO A 53 -13.78 8.82 -12.42
N LEU A 54 -13.22 10.02 -12.58
CA LEU A 54 -13.72 11.01 -13.56
C LEU A 54 -13.83 10.46 -14.99
N VAL A 55 -13.00 9.47 -15.34
CA VAL A 55 -13.01 8.81 -16.65
C VAL A 55 -13.65 7.43 -16.59
N CYS A 56 -13.62 6.75 -15.43
CA CYS A 56 -14.08 5.37 -15.29
C CYS A 56 -15.53 5.25 -14.81
N ASP A 57 -16.14 6.35 -14.35
CA ASP A 57 -17.53 6.38 -13.84
C ASP A 57 -18.58 5.92 -14.84
N GLN A 58 -18.28 6.07 -16.12
CA GLN A 58 -19.10 5.58 -17.24
C GLN A 58 -19.07 4.06 -17.42
N ILE A 59 -18.19 3.35 -16.71
CA ILE A 59 -18.03 1.90 -16.81
C ILE A 59 -19.00 1.21 -15.86
N HIS A 60 -20.12 0.74 -16.41
CA HIS A 60 -21.15 0.01 -15.65
C HIS A 60 -21.08 -1.52 -15.80
N THR A 61 -19.98 -2.03 -16.36
CA THR A 61 -19.81 -3.49 -16.54
C THR A 61 -19.69 -4.18 -15.19
N LEU A 62 -20.46 -5.26 -15.01
CA LEU A 62 -20.49 -6.04 -13.77
C LEU A 62 -19.19 -6.82 -13.58
N LEU A 63 -18.77 -7.00 -12.33
CA LEU A 63 -17.61 -7.81 -12.02
C LEU A 63 -17.86 -9.31 -12.28
N PRO A 64 -16.82 -10.04 -12.73
CA PRO A 64 -16.84 -11.50 -12.82
C PRO A 64 -16.89 -12.14 -11.42
N GLU A 65 -17.44 -13.36 -11.33
CA GLU A 65 -17.72 -14.03 -10.04
C GLU A 65 -16.52 -14.13 -9.11
N PHE A 66 -15.33 -14.43 -9.64
CA PHE A 66 -14.11 -14.55 -8.82
C PHE A 66 -13.72 -13.25 -8.10
N LEU A 67 -14.13 -12.07 -8.60
CA LEU A 67 -13.90 -10.78 -7.95
C LEU A 67 -15.02 -10.36 -7.01
N ARG A 68 -16.24 -10.93 -7.16
CA ARG A 68 -17.39 -10.58 -6.30
C ARG A 68 -17.18 -10.98 -4.84
N GLY A 69 -16.39 -12.02 -4.58
CA GLY A 69 -16.03 -12.41 -3.22
C GLY A 69 -15.08 -11.42 -2.53
N ILE A 70 -14.34 -10.63 -3.30
CA ILE A 70 -13.36 -9.64 -2.82
C ILE A 70 -14.01 -8.26 -2.73
N PHE A 71 -14.70 -7.86 -3.80
CA PHE A 71 -15.39 -6.58 -3.94
C PHE A 71 -16.88 -6.80 -3.72
N THR A 72 -17.28 -6.73 -2.45
CA THR A 72 -18.66 -6.94 -2.00
C THR A 72 -19.35 -5.60 -1.75
N PRO A 73 -20.67 -5.47 -1.98
CA PRO A 73 -21.39 -4.21 -1.72
C PRO A 73 -21.24 -3.66 -0.30
N THR A 74 -20.96 -4.53 0.68
CA THR A 74 -20.73 -4.17 2.09
C THR A 74 -19.52 -3.27 2.31
N MET A 75 -18.64 -3.14 1.32
CA MET A 75 -17.54 -2.17 1.36
C MET A 75 -18.04 -0.72 1.31
N PHE A 76 -19.20 -0.48 0.70
CA PHE A 76 -19.81 0.83 0.63
C PHE A 76 -20.73 1.07 1.82
N THR A 77 -20.86 2.33 2.23
CA THR A 77 -21.87 2.71 3.22
C THR A 77 -23.25 2.45 2.68
N THR A 78 -24.10 1.80 3.48
CA THR A 78 -25.48 1.49 3.07
C THR A 78 -26.21 2.77 2.68
N GLY A 79 -26.72 2.83 1.44
CA GLY A 79 -27.44 4.00 0.91
C GLY A 79 -26.57 5.16 0.44
N SER A 80 -25.24 5.03 0.40
CA SER A 80 -24.35 6.07 -0.13
C SER A 80 -24.54 6.27 -1.64
N GLU A 81 -24.22 7.48 -2.11
CA GLU A 81 -24.19 7.79 -3.55
C GLU A 81 -23.21 6.88 -4.31
N GLU A 82 -22.10 6.49 -3.66
CA GLU A 82 -21.15 5.52 -4.21
C GLU A 82 -21.76 4.13 -4.37
N ALA A 83 -22.52 3.66 -3.38
CA ALA A 83 -23.22 2.39 -3.47
C ALA A 83 -24.22 2.40 -4.63
N LYS A 84 -25.01 3.47 -4.77
CA LYS A 84 -25.98 3.61 -5.87
C LYS A 84 -25.32 3.65 -7.24
N LYS A 85 -24.13 4.24 -7.32
CA LYS A 85 -23.39 4.44 -8.58
C LYS A 85 -22.62 3.19 -9.02
N TYR A 86 -21.98 2.51 -8.07
CA TYR A 86 -21.05 1.43 -8.37
C TYR A 86 -21.60 0.04 -8.09
N VAL A 87 -22.77 -0.09 -7.45
CA VAL A 87 -23.45 -1.37 -7.23
C VAL A 87 -24.69 -1.44 -8.10
N ILE A 88 -24.69 -2.36 -9.07
CA ILE A 88 -25.82 -2.63 -9.96
C ILE A 88 -26.25 -4.08 -9.72
N ASP A 89 -27.53 -4.30 -9.46
CA ASP A 89 -28.10 -5.62 -9.15
C ASP A 89 -27.37 -6.37 -8.03
N GLY A 90 -26.90 -5.63 -7.01
CA GLY A 90 -26.15 -6.20 -5.89
C GLY A 90 -24.70 -6.60 -6.23
N VAL A 91 -24.19 -6.22 -7.41
CA VAL A 91 -22.84 -6.53 -7.88
C VAL A 91 -22.05 -5.23 -8.05
N VAL A 92 -20.84 -5.19 -7.50
CA VAL A 92 -19.91 -4.07 -7.71
C VAL A 92 -19.47 -4.04 -9.16
N THR A 93 -19.36 -2.85 -9.74
CA THR A 93 -18.99 -2.62 -11.14
C THR A 93 -17.49 -2.38 -11.31
N TRP A 94 -17.01 -2.57 -12.53
CA TRP A 94 -15.65 -2.19 -12.93
C TRP A 94 -15.39 -0.70 -12.81
N GLY A 95 -16.42 0.15 -12.84
CA GLY A 95 -16.29 1.60 -12.63
C GLY A 95 -15.67 1.97 -11.28
N TYR A 96 -15.86 1.14 -10.25
CA TYR A 96 -15.16 1.29 -8.97
C TYR A 96 -13.81 0.55 -8.96
N VAL A 97 -13.82 -0.73 -9.37
CA VAL A 97 -12.67 -1.61 -9.22
C VAL A 97 -11.48 -1.16 -10.07
N LEU A 98 -11.72 -0.63 -11.26
CA LEU A 98 -10.65 -0.22 -12.17
C LEU A 98 -9.88 1.01 -11.65
N PRO A 99 -10.53 2.14 -11.25
CA PRO A 99 -9.86 3.22 -10.54
C PRO A 99 -9.15 2.78 -9.26
N PHE A 100 -9.79 1.91 -8.48
CA PHE A 100 -9.22 1.40 -7.24
C PHE A 100 -7.93 0.61 -7.50
N LEU A 101 -7.95 -0.36 -8.41
CA LEU A 101 -6.79 -1.18 -8.74
C LEU A 101 -5.68 -0.34 -9.39
N LEU A 102 -6.02 0.51 -10.35
CA LEU A 102 -5.04 1.35 -11.05
C LEU A 102 -4.37 2.37 -10.12
N SER A 103 -5.12 3.03 -9.24
CA SER A 103 -4.55 3.97 -8.28
C SER A 103 -3.57 3.28 -7.33
N ASN A 104 -3.96 2.12 -6.77
CA ASN A 104 -3.08 1.32 -5.94
C ASN A 104 -1.84 0.84 -6.71
N LEU A 105 -2.01 0.31 -7.92
CA LEU A 105 -0.93 -0.28 -8.70
C LEU A 105 0.08 0.79 -9.15
N ILE A 106 -0.37 1.90 -9.73
CA ILE A 106 0.51 2.98 -10.20
C ILE A 106 1.28 3.61 -9.04
N ALA A 107 0.61 3.85 -7.92
CA ALA A 107 1.23 4.44 -6.75
C ALA A 107 2.32 3.52 -6.16
N ASN A 108 2.04 2.23 -6.00
CA ASN A 108 3.01 1.27 -5.48
C ASN A 108 4.16 1.02 -6.47
N ILE A 109 3.91 1.02 -7.78
CA ILE A 109 4.99 1.01 -8.80
C ILE A 109 5.94 2.20 -8.62
N TYR A 110 5.40 3.40 -8.43
CA TYR A 110 6.22 4.57 -8.14
C TYR A 110 7.03 4.35 -6.85
N GLY A 111 6.38 3.84 -5.80
CA GLY A 111 7.03 3.44 -4.54
C GLY A 111 8.20 2.49 -4.74
N PHE A 112 8.05 1.45 -5.55
CA PHE A 112 9.09 0.49 -5.90
C PHE A 112 10.29 1.16 -6.57
N TYR A 113 10.05 2.01 -7.59
CA TYR A 113 11.13 2.72 -8.27
C TYR A 113 11.83 3.73 -7.35
N GLN A 114 11.07 4.41 -6.50
CA GLN A 114 11.61 5.33 -5.52
C GLN A 114 12.44 4.57 -4.48
N ASN A 115 11.93 3.48 -3.91
CA ASN A 115 12.66 2.61 -2.98
C ASN A 115 13.91 1.99 -3.60
N LYS A 116 13.84 1.54 -4.87
CA LYS A 116 15.00 1.05 -5.62
C LYS A 116 16.11 2.11 -5.72
N LYS A 117 15.74 3.37 -5.97
CA LYS A 117 16.70 4.49 -6.13
C LYS A 117 17.19 5.08 -4.80
N THR A 118 16.31 5.29 -3.82
CA THR A 118 16.64 6.03 -2.59
C THR A 118 16.86 5.16 -1.37
N THR A 119 16.09 4.08 -1.22
CA THR A 119 16.06 3.27 0.00
C THR A 119 17.07 2.12 -0.05
N PHE A 120 17.19 1.45 -1.20
CA PHE A 120 18.02 0.25 -1.34
C PHE A 120 19.19 0.37 -2.33
N LYS A 121 19.25 1.44 -3.15
CA LYS A 121 20.30 1.67 -4.19
C LYS A 121 20.64 0.39 -4.97
N SER A 122 19.61 -0.39 -5.32
CA SER A 122 19.77 -1.75 -5.85
C SER A 122 19.75 -1.77 -7.38
N ASP A 123 20.63 -2.59 -7.97
CA ASP A 123 20.67 -2.88 -9.42
C ASP A 123 19.79 -4.08 -9.77
N ALA A 124 18.67 -4.24 -9.06
CA ALA A 124 17.81 -5.41 -9.18
C ALA A 124 17.32 -5.62 -10.64
N PRO A 125 17.39 -6.85 -11.17
CA PRO A 125 16.93 -7.18 -12.53
C PRO A 125 15.45 -6.88 -12.74
N TRP A 126 15.05 -6.72 -14.00
CA TRP A 126 13.66 -6.44 -14.39
C TRP A 126 12.66 -7.54 -13.94
N TYR A 127 13.11 -8.79 -13.78
CA TYR A 127 12.28 -9.88 -13.28
C TYR A 127 11.78 -9.65 -11.85
N ASN A 128 12.57 -8.99 -10.99
CA ASN A 128 12.13 -8.64 -9.63
C ASN A 128 10.98 -7.62 -9.66
N PHE A 129 10.90 -6.78 -10.69
CA PHE A 129 9.75 -5.91 -10.90
C PHE A 129 8.51 -6.73 -11.31
N ALA A 130 8.64 -7.73 -12.18
CA ALA A 130 7.52 -8.60 -12.53
C ALA A 130 6.98 -9.36 -11.31
N VAL A 131 7.86 -9.94 -10.48
CA VAL A 131 7.49 -10.59 -9.22
C VAL A 131 6.83 -9.61 -8.25
N TYR A 132 7.34 -8.37 -8.18
CA TYR A 132 6.73 -7.30 -7.39
C TYR A 132 5.29 -7.02 -7.83
N ILE A 133 5.03 -6.88 -9.14
CA ILE A 133 3.67 -6.63 -9.65
C ILE A 133 2.72 -7.76 -9.29
N VAL A 134 3.13 -9.02 -9.47
CA VAL A 134 2.30 -10.19 -9.12
C VAL A 134 1.98 -10.19 -7.63
N LEU A 135 3.00 -9.97 -6.79
CA LEU A 135 2.82 -9.89 -5.34
C LEU A 135 1.93 -8.71 -4.94
N LEU A 136 2.13 -7.56 -5.55
CA LEU A 136 1.35 -6.35 -5.31
C LEU A 136 -0.12 -6.57 -5.65
N LEU A 137 -0.43 -7.17 -6.80
CA LEU A 137 -1.79 -7.52 -7.18
C LEU A 137 -2.43 -8.50 -6.19
N ALA A 138 -1.72 -9.56 -5.82
CA ALA A 138 -2.18 -10.52 -4.82
C ALA A 138 -2.44 -9.85 -3.47
N LEU A 139 -1.56 -8.94 -3.06
CA LEU A 139 -1.66 -8.22 -1.79
C LEU A 139 -2.79 -7.19 -1.79
N ILE A 140 -3.03 -6.48 -2.90
CA ILE A 140 -4.18 -5.57 -3.03
C ILE A 140 -5.48 -6.37 -2.91
N LEU A 141 -5.61 -7.45 -3.67
CA LEU A 141 -6.80 -8.30 -3.64
C LEU A 141 -7.03 -8.91 -2.25
N PHE A 142 -5.97 -9.43 -1.62
CA PHE A 142 -6.04 -9.98 -0.27
C PHE A 142 -6.41 -8.90 0.76
N SER A 143 -5.77 -7.73 0.71
CA SER A 143 -6.04 -6.63 1.62
C SER A 143 -7.47 -6.11 1.49
N THR A 144 -7.99 -5.98 0.27
CA THR A 144 -9.40 -5.59 0.04
C THR A 144 -10.37 -6.62 0.58
N TRP A 145 -10.12 -7.90 0.30
CA TRP A 145 -10.94 -8.98 0.85
C TRP A 145 -10.90 -8.99 2.38
N MET A 146 -9.72 -8.88 2.97
CA MET A 146 -9.51 -8.88 4.42
C MET A 146 -10.20 -7.68 5.05
N GLN A 147 -10.17 -6.50 4.42
CA GLN A 147 -10.92 -5.34 4.88
C GLN A 147 -12.43 -5.63 4.94
N GLY A 148 -12.99 -6.18 3.85
CA GLY A 148 -14.40 -6.56 3.80
C GLY A 148 -14.75 -7.62 4.84
N ALA A 149 -13.88 -8.62 5.05
CA ALA A 149 -14.06 -9.66 6.05
C ALA A 149 -14.03 -9.10 7.48
N ILE A 150 -13.10 -8.20 7.80
CA ILE A 150 -13.00 -7.56 9.13
C ILE A 150 -14.24 -6.69 9.38
N VAL A 151 -14.63 -5.83 8.43
CA VAL A 151 -15.84 -5.00 8.56
C VAL A 151 -17.08 -5.88 8.72
N GLY A 152 -17.23 -6.89 7.88
CA GLY A 152 -18.36 -7.82 7.95
C GLY A 152 -18.39 -8.63 9.25
N ALA A 153 -17.25 -8.98 9.82
CA ALA A 153 -17.17 -9.65 11.12
C ALA A 153 -17.54 -8.69 12.26
N LEU A 154 -17.00 -7.47 12.27
CA LEU A 154 -17.27 -6.46 13.29
C LEU A 154 -18.73 -6.03 13.30
N LEU A 155 -19.36 -5.85 12.13
CA LEU A 155 -20.77 -5.48 12.04
C LEU A 155 -21.74 -6.60 12.47
N LYS A 156 -21.28 -7.86 12.54
CA LYS A 156 -22.08 -8.99 13.03
C LYS A 156 -22.01 -9.17 14.55
N VAL A 157 -21.09 -8.47 15.23
CA VAL A 157 -20.95 -8.56 16.68
C VAL A 157 -22.04 -7.71 17.31
N GLU A 158 -22.90 -8.33 18.13
CA GLU A 158 -23.85 -7.58 18.94
C GLU A 158 -23.10 -6.73 19.97
N ALA A 159 -23.35 -5.43 19.93
CA ALA A 159 -22.73 -4.45 20.80
C ALA A 159 -23.29 -4.56 22.23
N THR A 160 -22.83 -5.57 22.96
CA THR A 160 -23.22 -5.85 24.34
C THR A 160 -22.68 -4.83 25.34
N ASN A 161 -21.56 -4.15 25.02
CA ASN A 161 -20.91 -3.16 25.87
C ASN A 161 -20.58 -1.86 25.11
N TRP A 162 -20.33 -0.78 25.85
CA TRP A 162 -20.01 0.55 25.30
C TRP A 162 -18.81 0.54 24.32
N PHE A 163 -17.77 -0.24 24.64
CA PHE A 163 -16.59 -0.39 23.77
C PHE A 163 -16.93 -1.12 22.46
N LEU A 164 -17.73 -2.19 22.52
CA LEU A 164 -18.16 -2.89 21.32
C LEU A 164 -19.03 -1.97 20.46
N ASN A 165 -19.92 -1.18 21.04
CA ASN A 165 -20.70 -0.17 20.30
C ASN A 165 -19.82 0.81 19.49
N ILE A 166 -18.65 1.17 20.00
CA ILE A 166 -17.69 2.02 19.28
C ILE A 166 -17.02 1.24 18.15
N VAL A 167 -16.55 0.02 18.42
CA VAL A 167 -15.79 -0.79 17.45
C VAL A 167 -16.67 -1.37 16.34
N THR A 168 -17.94 -1.67 16.65
CA THR A 168 -18.95 -2.15 15.70
C THR A 168 -19.62 -0.99 14.96
N ASN A 169 -19.25 0.26 15.22
CA ASN A 169 -19.65 1.38 14.39
C ASN A 169 -19.03 1.23 13.00
N GLU A 170 -19.82 1.41 11.95
CA GLU A 170 -19.41 1.18 10.57
C GLU A 170 -18.15 1.96 10.16
N SER A 171 -18.01 3.22 10.61
CA SER A 171 -16.84 4.05 10.32
C SER A 171 -15.58 3.56 11.06
N VAL A 172 -15.74 3.15 12.31
CA VAL A 172 -14.62 2.66 13.14
C VAL A 172 -14.19 1.27 12.68
N ALA A 173 -15.12 0.39 12.35
CA ALA A 173 -14.84 -0.92 11.78
C ALA A 173 -14.04 -0.81 10.48
N ARG A 174 -14.42 0.13 9.60
CA ARG A 174 -13.66 0.43 8.37
C ARG A 174 -12.29 0.99 8.64
N LEU A 175 -12.13 1.85 9.66
CA LEU A 175 -10.82 2.38 10.05
C LEU A 175 -9.91 1.28 10.60
N ILE A 176 -10.44 0.40 11.44
CA ILE A 176 -9.68 -0.75 11.97
C ILE A 176 -9.28 -1.69 10.83
N ALA A 177 -10.20 -1.98 9.92
CA ALA A 177 -9.94 -2.78 8.73
C ALA A 177 -8.86 -2.16 7.83
N SER A 178 -8.91 -0.84 7.60
CA SER A 178 -7.92 -0.14 6.77
C SER A 178 -6.54 -0.11 7.43
N MET A 179 -6.49 0.08 8.75
CA MET A 179 -5.24 -0.01 9.52
C MET A 179 -4.65 -1.43 9.49
N ALA A 180 -5.47 -2.46 9.65
CA ALA A 180 -5.03 -3.86 9.59
C ALA A 180 -4.45 -4.20 8.19
N ALA A 181 -5.12 -3.76 7.13
CA ALA A 181 -4.63 -3.91 5.76
C ALA A 181 -3.32 -3.16 5.51
N GLY A 182 -3.23 -1.89 5.95
CA GLY A 182 -1.99 -1.13 5.84
C GLY A 182 -0.83 -1.78 6.60
N PHE A 183 -1.11 -2.35 7.77
CA PHE A 183 -0.11 -3.07 8.56
C PHE A 183 0.35 -4.36 7.86
N VAL A 184 -0.58 -5.19 7.36
CA VAL A 184 -0.23 -6.37 6.57
C VAL A 184 0.59 -5.98 5.34
N GLN A 185 0.22 -4.90 4.66
CA GLN A 185 0.94 -4.40 3.51
C GLN A 185 2.37 -3.98 3.88
N MET A 186 2.56 -3.32 5.02
CA MET A 186 3.90 -2.99 5.53
C MET A 186 4.72 -4.24 5.87
N VAL A 187 4.14 -5.19 6.60
CA VAL A 187 4.82 -6.42 7.04
C VAL A 187 5.18 -7.33 5.87
N VAL A 188 4.45 -7.29 4.76
CA VAL A 188 4.75 -8.07 3.56
C VAL A 188 5.68 -7.31 2.61
N LEU A 189 5.35 -6.06 2.24
CA LEU A 189 6.14 -5.31 1.26
C LEU A 189 7.52 -4.95 1.78
N PHE A 190 7.67 -4.57 3.06
CA PHE A 190 8.98 -4.15 3.56
C PHE A 190 10.02 -5.28 3.53
N PRO A 191 9.77 -6.49 4.07
CA PRO A 191 10.71 -7.59 3.96
C PRO A 191 10.90 -8.08 2.52
N MET A 192 9.84 -8.11 1.71
CA MET A 192 9.95 -8.53 0.31
C MET A 192 10.81 -7.56 -0.50
N GLU A 193 10.59 -6.26 -0.37
CA GLU A 193 11.42 -5.25 -1.02
C GLU A 193 12.85 -5.31 -0.51
N LYS A 194 13.05 -5.39 0.82
CA LYS A 194 14.41 -5.41 1.41
C LYS A 194 15.22 -6.66 1.11
N PHE A 195 14.63 -7.85 1.31
CA PHE A 195 15.38 -9.11 1.34
C PHE A 195 15.30 -9.90 0.03
N VAL A 196 14.22 -9.73 -0.74
CA VAL A 196 13.98 -10.53 -1.95
C VAL A 196 14.20 -9.69 -3.21
N LEU A 197 13.56 -8.53 -3.31
CA LEU A 197 13.39 -7.82 -4.57
C LEU A 197 14.47 -6.75 -4.80
N LEU A 198 14.89 -6.05 -3.77
CA LEU A 198 15.87 -4.95 -3.83
C LEU A 198 17.07 -5.24 -2.93
N LYS A 199 17.65 -6.44 -3.04
CA LYS A 199 18.91 -6.77 -2.36
C LYS A 199 19.92 -5.64 -2.62
N GLU A 200 20.47 -5.05 -1.56
CA GLU A 200 21.49 -4.00 -1.69
C GLU A 200 22.62 -4.54 -2.58
N LYS A 201 23.11 -3.71 -3.51
CA LYS A 201 24.31 -4.03 -4.28
C LYS A 201 25.41 -4.25 -3.23
N LYS A 202 25.97 -5.47 -3.14
CA LYS A 202 27.23 -5.66 -2.39
C LYS A 202 28.20 -4.63 -2.98
N LYS A 203 28.82 -3.79 -2.14
CA LYS A 203 29.99 -3.04 -2.58
C LYS A 203 30.98 -4.11 -3.08
N ASP A 204 31.39 -4.03 -4.34
CA ASP A 204 32.49 -4.83 -4.84
C ASP A 204 33.69 -4.56 -3.91
N GLY A 205 34.00 -5.52 -3.03
CA GLY A 205 35.06 -5.38 -2.02
C GLY A 205 34.85 -6.06 -0.66
N GLU A 206 33.63 -6.47 -0.27
CA GLU A 206 33.48 -7.36 0.90
C GLU A 206 33.54 -8.82 0.44
N GLU A 207 34.76 -9.35 0.43
CA GLU A 207 35.02 -10.79 0.40
C GLU A 207 34.12 -11.49 1.41
N ALA A 208 33.40 -12.50 0.94
CA ALA A 208 32.63 -13.37 1.81
C ALA A 208 33.57 -13.90 2.92
N PRO A 209 33.21 -13.84 4.22
CA PRO A 209 33.91 -14.66 5.17
C PRO A 209 33.70 -16.11 4.72
N ALA A 210 34.81 -16.76 4.39
CA ALA A 210 34.85 -18.15 3.99
C ALA A 210 34.08 -18.97 5.03
N ALA A 211 33.16 -19.79 4.54
CA ALA A 211 32.54 -20.82 5.37
C ALA A 211 33.61 -21.87 5.69
N GLU A 212 33.96 -22.01 6.96
CA GLU A 212 34.52 -23.25 7.52
C GLU A 212 33.38 -24.16 8.00
#